data_AF-A0A9Q4LA59-F1
#
_entry.id   AF-A0A9Q4LA59-F1
#
_cell.length_a   1.000
_cell.length_b   1.000
_cell.length_c   1.000
_cell.angle_alpha   90.00
_cell.angle_beta   90.00
_cell.angle_gamma   90.00
#
_symmetry.space_group_name_H-M   'P 1'
#
loop_
_entity.id
_entity.type
_entity.pdbx_description
1 polymer ?
#
loop_
_entity_poly.entity_id
_entity_poly.type
_entity_poly.pdbx_seq_one_letter_code
_entity_poly.pdbx_strand_id
1 'polypeptide(L)'
;MADDGDPFADLSQTLDDNADEQDKTTKQESSEPSTTDTATEHVDQPDEDTVEELDPISDTAFSYEAANQRPFYAREETIENFDSWLNYELERELSTRGYQNIVVREMTDALLRTVVEEDLVDEVAERFEQERKDSISK
;
A
#
# COMPACT_ATOMS: atom_id res chain seq x y z
N MET A 1 -25.57 7.93 38.69
CA MET A 1 -26.08 7.53 37.36
C MET A 1 -25.02 7.93 36.37
N ALA A 2 -24.20 6.96 35.94
CA ALA A 2 -23.26 7.14 34.84
C ALA A 2 -24.06 7.06 33.52
N ASP A 3 -23.68 7.88 32.55
CA ASP A 3 -24.29 7.94 31.23
C ASP A 3 -23.71 6.78 30.39
N ASP A 4 -24.37 5.62 30.41
CA ASP A 4 -23.95 4.40 29.71
C ASP A 4 -24.23 4.50 28.20
N GLY A 5 -23.47 5.33 27.49
CA GLY A 5 -23.64 5.47 26.03
C GLY A 5 -22.46 6.03 25.24
N ASP A 6 -21.45 6.61 25.88
CA ASP A 6 -20.28 7.17 25.20
C ASP A 6 -19.03 6.31 25.42
N PRO A 7 -18.52 5.59 24.39
CA PRO A 7 -17.31 4.78 24.50
C PRO A 7 -16.03 5.59 24.71
N PHE A 8 -16.08 6.93 24.62
CA PHE A 8 -14.94 7.83 24.80
C PHE A 8 -15.01 8.65 26.09
N ALA A 9 -16.01 8.44 26.96
CA ALA A 9 -16.14 9.18 28.21
C ALA A 9 -14.91 9.06 29.13
N ASP A 10 -14.23 7.91 29.11
CA ASP A 10 -13.03 7.62 29.90
C ASP A 10 -11.79 8.44 29.46
N LEU A 11 -11.77 8.91 28.20
CA LEU A 11 -10.66 9.71 27.68
C LEU A 11 -10.71 11.17 28.15
N SER A 12 -11.90 11.65 28.52
CA SER A 12 -12.08 13.03 29.00
C SER A 12 -11.39 13.28 30.35
N GLN A 13 -11.33 12.26 31.23
CA GLN A 13 -10.68 12.38 32.54
C GLN A 13 -9.14 12.38 32.46
N THR A 14 -8.55 11.79 31.42
CA THR A 14 -7.08 11.76 31.26
C THR A 14 -6.52 13.10 30.76
N LEU A 15 -7.33 13.91 30.07
CA LEU A 15 -6.87 15.17 29.47
C LEU A 15 -6.83 16.35 30.46
N ASP A 16 -7.58 16.29 31.56
CA ASP A 16 -7.72 17.42 32.51
C ASP A 16 -6.74 17.38 33.70
N ASP A 17 -5.89 16.35 33.84
CA ASP A 17 -5.04 16.17 35.03
C ASP A 17 -3.52 16.25 34.76
N ASN A 18 -3.08 16.75 33.60
CA ASN A 18 -1.64 16.90 33.28
C ASN A 18 -1.29 18.24 32.63
N ALA A 19 -1.75 19.33 33.24
CA ALA A 19 -1.29 20.69 32.92
C ALA A 19 -0.75 21.41 34.16
N ASP A 20 0.10 20.74 34.94
CA ASP A 20 1.23 21.34 35.70
C ASP A 20 1.75 20.29 36.70
N GLU A 21 2.99 19.83 36.52
CA GLU A 21 4.02 19.82 37.59
C GLU A 21 5.29 19.08 37.12
N GLN A 22 6.41 19.79 37.25
CA GLN A 22 7.76 19.34 36.93
C GLN A 22 8.35 18.43 38.02
N ASP A 23 9.23 17.52 37.58
CA ASP A 23 10.50 17.10 38.22
C ASP A 23 10.47 16.43 39.63
N LYS A 24 10.68 15.10 39.67
CA LYS A 24 11.83 14.45 40.37
C LYS A 24 11.84 12.91 40.32
N THR A 25 12.84 12.39 39.62
CA THR A 25 13.69 11.18 39.83
C THR A 25 13.38 10.21 41.00
N THR A 26 13.29 8.88 40.72
CA THR A 26 14.01 7.78 41.43
C THR A 26 13.97 6.46 40.62
N LYS A 27 15.12 5.77 40.60
CA LYS A 27 15.55 4.57 39.84
C LYS A 27 14.95 3.23 40.32
N GLN A 28 14.84 2.26 39.41
CA GLN A 28 15.20 0.82 39.55
C GLN A 28 14.97 0.12 38.18
N GLU A 29 15.99 -0.03 37.33
CA GLU A 29 16.91 -1.17 37.21
C GLU A 29 16.22 -2.53 36.95
N SER A 30 16.26 -2.99 35.69
CA SER A 30 16.12 -4.40 35.34
C SER A 30 17.15 -4.72 34.24
N SER A 31 18.01 -5.69 34.54
CA SER A 31 19.29 -5.97 33.91
C SER A 31 19.21 -6.63 32.53
N GLU A 32 20.19 -6.32 31.69
CA GLU A 32 20.49 -6.95 30.39
C GLU A 32 20.94 -8.43 30.53
N PRO A 33 21.04 -9.15 29.40
CA PRO A 33 22.21 -9.97 29.16
C PRO A 33 23.04 -9.47 27.97
N SER A 34 24.34 -9.40 28.24
CA SER A 34 25.44 -9.02 27.36
C SER A 34 25.76 -10.08 26.30
N THR A 35 26.09 -9.64 25.08
CA THR A 35 26.99 -10.37 24.18
C THR A 35 28.00 -9.41 23.56
N THR A 36 29.26 -9.67 23.86
CA THR A 36 30.45 -8.85 23.56
C THR A 36 30.85 -8.88 22.07
N ASP A 37 31.27 -7.70 21.60
CA ASP A 37 32.05 -7.31 20.41
C ASP A 37 32.90 -8.37 19.68
N THR A 38 32.98 -8.23 18.34
CA THR A 38 34.25 -8.20 17.59
C THR A 38 34.08 -7.48 16.23
N ALA A 39 34.68 -6.28 16.16
CA ALA A 39 35.47 -5.69 15.07
C ALA A 39 34.97 -5.67 13.61
N THR A 40 34.53 -4.48 13.19
CA THR A 40 34.93 -3.74 11.96
C THR A 40 35.26 -4.53 10.69
N GLU A 41 34.39 -4.38 9.68
CA GLU A 41 34.81 -4.21 8.29
C GLU A 41 34.16 -2.94 7.74
N HIS A 42 35.02 -2.03 7.31
CA HIS A 42 34.77 -0.69 6.81
C HIS A 42 33.97 -0.75 5.50
N VAL A 43 32.71 -0.33 5.53
CA VAL A 43 31.96 0.03 4.32
C VAL A 43 32.07 1.54 4.18
N ASP A 44 32.56 1.97 3.02
CA ASP A 44 32.83 3.35 2.61
C ASP A 44 31.87 4.37 3.23
N GLN A 45 32.47 5.37 3.87
CA GLN A 45 31.78 6.63 4.17
C GLN A 45 31.17 7.15 2.86
N PRO A 46 29.86 7.48 2.80
CA PRO A 46 29.43 8.42 1.79
C PRO A 46 30.17 9.72 2.06
N ASP A 47 30.79 10.28 1.02
CA ASP A 47 31.48 11.57 1.07
C ASP A 47 30.63 12.59 1.86
N GLU A 48 31.24 13.20 2.89
CA GLU A 48 30.67 14.32 3.66
C GLU A 48 30.57 15.61 2.82
N ASP A 49 30.01 15.52 1.62
CA ASP A 49 29.65 16.69 0.83
C ASP A 49 28.18 17.02 1.05
N THR A 50 27.96 17.88 2.05
CA THR A 50 26.72 18.64 2.29
C THR A 50 25.47 17.77 2.51
N VAL A 51 25.28 17.29 3.74
CA VAL A 51 23.92 17.13 4.25
C VAL A 51 23.32 18.54 4.30
N GLU A 52 22.51 18.90 3.30
CA GLU A 52 21.65 20.09 3.45
C GLU A 52 20.86 19.89 4.75
N GLU A 53 20.98 20.85 5.66
CA GLU A 53 20.24 20.83 6.93
C GLU A 53 18.76 20.96 6.56
N LEU A 54 18.10 19.83 6.36
CA LEU A 54 16.69 19.77 6.03
C LEU A 54 15.93 20.33 7.22
N ASP A 55 15.32 21.50 7.06
CA ASP A 55 14.47 22.10 8.08
C ASP A 55 13.18 21.27 8.12
N PRO A 56 12.88 20.55 9.20
CA PRO A 56 11.68 19.71 9.29
C PRO A 56 10.37 20.51 9.18
N ILE A 57 10.43 21.85 9.29
CA ILE A 57 9.28 22.74 9.13
C ILE A 57 9.04 23.10 7.65
N SER A 58 10.10 23.33 6.86
CA SER A 58 9.97 23.71 5.44
C SER A 58 10.15 22.56 4.46
N ASP A 59 10.95 21.57 4.85
CA ASP A 59 11.44 20.55 3.94
C ASP A 59 10.66 19.26 4.13
N THR A 60 10.11 18.77 3.02
CA THR A 60 9.38 17.51 3.03
C THR A 60 10.37 16.37 3.15
N ALA A 61 10.15 15.47 4.13
CA ALA A 61 10.96 14.26 4.30
C ALA A 61 10.95 13.33 3.08
N PHE A 62 9.94 13.45 2.21
CA PHE A 62 9.83 12.72 0.95
C PHE A 62 9.40 13.65 -0.18
N SER A 63 9.99 13.48 -1.36
CA SER A 63 9.56 14.19 -2.57
C SER A 63 8.11 13.84 -2.92
N TYR A 64 7.28 14.86 -3.17
CA TYR A 64 5.93 14.64 -3.67
C TYR A 64 5.96 14.13 -5.11
N GLU A 65 5.53 12.89 -5.31
CA GLU A 65 5.19 12.36 -6.62
C GLU A 65 3.68 12.51 -6.85
N ALA A 66 3.31 13.20 -7.93
CA ALA A 66 1.91 13.37 -8.27
C ALA A 66 1.28 12.02 -8.63
N ALA A 67 0.15 11.69 -8.01
CA ALA A 67 -0.60 10.48 -8.32
C ALA A 67 -1.16 10.54 -9.75
N ASN A 68 -0.61 9.73 -10.66
CA ASN A 68 -1.12 9.60 -12.03
C ASN A 68 -2.33 8.64 -12.07
N GLN A 69 -3.50 9.12 -11.67
CA GLN A 69 -4.73 8.33 -11.74
C GLN A 69 -5.26 8.28 -13.18
N ARG A 70 -5.31 7.08 -13.76
CA ARG A 70 -5.99 6.83 -15.04
C ARG A 70 -7.32 6.10 -14.74
N PRO A 71 -8.46 6.79 -14.80
CA PRO A 71 -9.74 6.16 -14.49
C PRO A 71 -10.06 5.06 -15.51
N PHE A 72 -10.52 3.91 -15.01
CA PHE A 72 -10.96 2.77 -15.81
C PHE A 72 -12.50 2.71 -15.78
N TYR A 73 -13.14 2.86 -16.95
CA TYR A 73 -14.58 3.04 -17.08
C TYR A 73 -15.29 1.79 -17.60
N ALA A 74 -15.14 0.67 -16.89
CA ALA A 74 -15.95 -0.51 -17.16
C ALA A 74 -17.24 -0.51 -16.33
N ARG A 75 -18.24 -1.30 -16.77
CA ARG A 75 -19.45 -1.52 -15.99
C ARG A 75 -19.13 -2.37 -14.76
N GLU A 76 -19.88 -2.18 -13.68
CA GLU A 76 -19.70 -2.91 -12.42
C GLU A 76 -19.68 -4.44 -12.64
N GLU A 77 -20.67 -4.97 -13.35
CA GLU A 77 -20.74 -6.40 -13.71
C GLU A 77 -19.47 -6.88 -14.45
N THR A 78 -18.88 -6.05 -15.32
CA THR A 78 -17.65 -6.39 -16.03
C THR A 78 -16.46 -6.45 -15.09
N ILE A 79 -16.37 -5.53 -14.12
CA ILE A 79 -15.32 -5.51 -13.09
C ILE A 79 -15.42 -6.74 -12.19
N GLU A 80 -16.61 -7.06 -11.70
CA GLU A 80 -16.81 -8.20 -10.80
C GLU A 80 -16.45 -9.53 -11.47
N ASN A 81 -16.84 -9.69 -12.75
CA ASN A 81 -16.48 -10.86 -13.54
C ASN A 81 -14.97 -10.92 -13.80
N PHE A 82 -14.34 -9.78 -14.06
CA PHE A 82 -12.90 -9.67 -14.25
C PHE A 82 -12.12 -10.05 -12.98
N ASP A 83 -12.49 -9.49 -11.83
CA ASP A 83 -11.86 -9.78 -10.54
C ASP A 83 -12.02 -11.26 -10.15
N SER A 84 -13.20 -11.83 -10.40
CA SER A 84 -13.44 -13.26 -10.17
C SER A 84 -12.53 -14.13 -11.05
N TRP A 85 -12.43 -13.80 -12.34
CA TRP A 85 -11.57 -14.53 -13.26
C TRP A 85 -10.08 -14.42 -12.88
N LEU A 86 -9.62 -13.23 -12.47
CA LEU A 86 -8.26 -13.02 -11.99
C LEU A 86 -7.93 -13.94 -10.81
N ASN A 87 -8.77 -13.95 -9.77
CA ASN A 87 -8.51 -14.67 -8.53
C ASN A 87 -8.69 -16.19 -8.66
N TYR A 88 -9.69 -16.65 -9.43
CA TYR A 88 -10.03 -18.08 -9.47
C TYR A 88 -9.40 -18.83 -10.63
N GLU A 89 -9.15 -18.17 -11.76
CA GLU A 89 -8.56 -18.81 -12.93
C GLU A 89 -7.08 -18.46 -13.06
N LEU A 90 -6.74 -17.18 -13.20
CA LEU A 90 -5.36 -16.78 -13.46
C LEU A 90 -4.44 -17.02 -12.27
N GLU A 91 -4.81 -16.56 -11.08
CA GLU A 91 -4.01 -16.77 -9.87
C GLU A 91 -3.84 -18.27 -9.56
N ARG A 92 -4.89 -19.06 -9.74
CA ARG A 92 -4.85 -20.52 -9.56
C ARG A 92 -3.88 -21.19 -10.54
N GLU A 93 -3.91 -20.80 -11.81
CA GLU A 93 -3.00 -21.31 -12.83
C GLU A 93 -1.55 -20.94 -12.51
N LEU A 94 -1.30 -19.70 -12.09
CA LEU A 94 0.02 -19.24 -11.65
C LEU A 94 0.50 -19.98 -10.39
N SER A 95 -0.41 -20.22 -9.43
CA SER A 95 -0.14 -21.01 -8.23
C SER A 95 0.27 -22.43 -8.57
N THR A 96 -0.40 -23.06 -9.53
CA THR A 96 -0.05 -24.40 -10.04
C THR A 96 1.35 -24.42 -10.68
N ARG A 97 1.78 -23.29 -11.25
CA ARG A 97 3.13 -23.09 -11.81
C ARG A 97 4.18 -22.73 -10.76
N GLY A 98 3.80 -22.62 -9.48
CA GLY A 98 4.69 -22.40 -8.35
C GLY A 98 4.84 -20.94 -7.93
N TYR A 99 4.09 -20.01 -8.51
CA TYR A 99 4.09 -18.61 -8.09
C TYR A 99 3.23 -18.42 -6.84
N GLN A 100 3.70 -17.62 -5.89
CA GLN A 100 3.02 -17.32 -4.62
C GLN A 100 3.13 -15.82 -4.33
N ASN A 101 2.27 -15.29 -3.45
CA ASN A 101 2.22 -13.87 -3.10
C ASN A 101 2.10 -12.96 -4.32
N ILE A 102 1.27 -13.36 -5.29
CA ILE A 102 1.13 -12.68 -6.57
C ILE A 102 0.38 -11.36 -6.33
N VAL A 103 0.93 -10.26 -6.83
CA VAL A 103 0.29 -8.95 -6.69
C VAL A 103 -0.71 -8.77 -7.84
N VAL A 104 -1.92 -8.29 -7.55
CA VAL A 104 -2.96 -8.02 -8.56
C VAL A 104 -2.43 -7.16 -9.71
N ARG A 105 -1.60 -6.16 -9.39
CA ARG A 105 -0.93 -5.32 -10.39
C ARG A 105 -0.13 -6.12 -11.41
N GLU A 106 0.58 -7.16 -10.99
CA GLU A 106 1.41 -7.98 -11.89
C GLU A 106 0.54 -8.80 -12.84
N MET A 107 -0.56 -9.37 -12.34
CA MET A 107 -1.53 -10.10 -13.18
C MET A 107 -2.19 -9.18 -14.22
N THR A 108 -2.62 -7.99 -13.79
CA THR A 108 -3.23 -7.00 -14.68
C THR A 108 -2.23 -6.49 -15.72
N ASP A 109 -0.97 -6.24 -15.32
CA ASP A 109 0.09 -5.83 -16.24
C ASP A 109 0.38 -6.92 -17.28
N ALA A 110 0.54 -8.18 -16.84
CA ALA A 110 0.73 -9.32 -17.73
C ALA A 110 -0.42 -9.47 -18.74
N LEU A 111 -1.67 -9.28 -18.29
CA LEU A 111 -2.84 -9.33 -19.16
C LEU A 111 -2.82 -8.21 -20.21
N LEU A 112 -2.67 -6.96 -19.78
CA LEU A 112 -2.65 -5.80 -20.68
C LEU A 112 -1.52 -5.91 -21.69
N ARG A 113 -0.35 -6.36 -21.23
CA ARG A 113 0.82 -6.62 -22.07
C ARG A 113 0.55 -7.72 -23.09
N THR A 114 -0.07 -8.81 -22.68
CA THR A 114 -0.45 -9.92 -23.59
C THR A 114 -1.38 -9.43 -24.70
N VAL A 115 -2.39 -8.63 -24.38
CA VAL A 115 -3.32 -8.08 -25.38
C VAL A 115 -2.59 -7.24 -26.45
N VAL A 116 -1.57 -6.49 -26.04
CA VAL A 116 -0.80 -5.63 -26.95
C VAL A 116 0.27 -6.42 -27.72
N GLU A 117 0.98 -7.33 -27.06
CA GLU A 117 2.09 -8.08 -27.66
C GLU A 117 1.63 -9.18 -28.60
N GLU A 118 0.51 -9.84 -28.29
CA GLU A 118 -0.08 -10.89 -29.12
C GLU A 118 -1.03 -10.33 -30.20
N ASP A 119 -1.06 -9.01 -30.40
CA ASP A 119 -1.85 -8.30 -31.42
C ASP A 119 -3.35 -8.68 -31.42
N LEU A 120 -3.95 -8.79 -30.23
CA LEU A 120 -5.36 -9.19 -30.04
C LEU A 120 -6.36 -8.06 -30.38
N VAL A 121 -5.97 -7.12 -31.23
CA VAL A 121 -6.76 -5.93 -31.58
C VAL A 121 -8.05 -6.31 -32.30
N ASP A 122 -7.97 -7.28 -33.21
CA ASP A 122 -9.12 -7.72 -33.99
C ASP A 122 -10.17 -8.40 -33.11
N GLU A 123 -9.76 -9.27 -32.16
CA GLU A 123 -10.68 -9.92 -31.22
C GLU A 123 -11.34 -8.91 -30.28
N VAL A 124 -10.60 -7.89 -29.84
CA VAL A 124 -11.16 -6.82 -29.01
C VAL A 124 -12.17 -5.99 -29.81
N ALA A 125 -11.86 -5.66 -31.07
CA ALA A 125 -12.76 -4.93 -31.95
C ALA A 125 -14.06 -5.71 -32.22
N GLU A 126 -13.97 -7.01 -32.48
CA GLU A 126 -15.14 -7.87 -32.70
C GLU A 126 -16.04 -7.92 -31.46
N ARG A 127 -15.46 -8.10 -30.26
CA ARG A 127 -16.23 -8.07 -29.01
C ARG A 127 -16.92 -6.73 -28.79
N PHE A 128 -16.24 -5.62 -29.07
CA PHE A 128 -16.83 -4.30 -28.98
C PHE A 128 -18.02 -4.13 -29.93
N GLU A 129 -17.89 -4.58 -31.18
CA GLU A 129 -19.01 -4.54 -32.14
C GLU A 129 -20.21 -5.34 -31.66
N GLN A 130 -19.97 -6.52 -31.09
CA GLN A 130 -21.02 -7.39 -30.58
C GLN A 130 -21.76 -6.72 -29.41
N GLU A 131 -21.03 -6.22 -28.40
CA GLU A 131 -21.63 -5.50 -27.28
C GLU A 131 -22.44 -4.28 -27.75
N ARG A 132 -21.93 -3.56 -28.77
CA ARG A 132 -22.64 -2.41 -29.34
C ARG A 132 -23.95 -2.84 -29.99
N LYS A 133 -23.97 -3.91 -30.77
CA LYS A 133 -25.19 -4.48 -31.39
C LYS A 133 -26.19 -4.90 -30.32
N ASP A 134 -25.73 -5.60 -29.29
CA ASP A 134 -26.58 -6.11 -28.21
C ASP A 134 -27.18 -4.96 -27.37
N SER A 135 -26.40 -3.89 -27.14
CA SER A 135 -26.88 -2.70 -26.42
C SER A 135 -27.93 -1.89 -27.18
N ILE A 136 -27.93 -1.94 -28.52
CA ILE A 136 -28.90 -1.25 -29.37
C ILE A 136 -30.18 -2.07 -29.52
N SER A 137 -30.08 -3.40 -29.43
CA SER A 137 -31.23 -4.31 -29.55
C SER A 137 -32.04 -4.48 -28.27
N LYS A 138 -31.60 -3.89 -27.15
CA LYS A 138 -32.21 -4.00 -25.82
C LYS A 138 -32.98 -2.73 -25.46
#